data_AF-A0A9E7D3S4-F1
#
_entry.id   AF-A0A9E7D3S4-F1
#
_cell.length_a   1.000
_cell.length_b   1.000
_cell.length_c   1.000
_cell.angle_alpha   90.00
_cell.angle_beta   90.00
_cell.angle_gamma   90.00
#
_symmetry.space_group_name_H-M   'P 1'
#
loop_
_entity.id
_entity.type
_entity.pdbx_description
1 polymer ?
#
loop_
_entity_poly.entity_id
_entity_poly.type
_entity_poly.pdbx_seq_one_letter_code
_entity_poly.pdbx_strand_id
1 'polypeptide(L)'
;MNGFRRSYEELDHSPFTAEEIAIIEREVPKHGPTWSGFKRLMPNRSITDIKVFARSKGLKSKTSLTRSHRMWSEKEDALIVAILETLSKKLQREPQMVCNHAYRLFSQREKLNEQA
;
A
#
# COMPACT_ATOMS: atom_id res chain seq x y z
N MET A 1 22.84 -10.17 -0.19
CA MET A 1 22.65 -10.24 -1.66
C MET A 1 22.32 -8.83 -2.15
N ASN A 2 23.03 -8.39 -3.19
CA ASN A 2 23.10 -7.00 -3.65
C ASN A 2 21.74 -6.51 -4.19
N GLY A 3 21.20 -5.47 -3.57
CA GLY A 3 20.02 -4.76 -4.05
C GLY A 3 20.38 -3.92 -5.28
N PHE A 4 20.26 -4.51 -6.46
CA PHE A 4 20.39 -3.80 -7.74
C PHE A 4 19.23 -2.81 -7.89
N ARG A 5 19.40 -1.60 -7.36
CA ARG A 5 18.54 -0.48 -7.71
C ARG A 5 18.93 -0.08 -9.12
N ARG A 6 18.11 -0.48 -10.11
CA ARG A 6 18.30 -0.07 -11.51
C ARG A 6 18.45 1.44 -11.60
N SER A 7 19.41 1.89 -12.40
CA SER A 7 19.59 3.32 -12.67
C SER A 7 18.38 3.85 -13.44
N TYR A 8 18.14 5.16 -13.40
CA TYR A 8 17.03 5.77 -14.15
C TYR A 8 17.13 5.44 -15.65
N GLU A 9 18.36 5.40 -16.17
CA GLU A 9 18.66 5.13 -17.58
C GLU A 9 18.36 3.68 -18.02
N GLU A 10 18.22 2.75 -17.07
CA GLU A 10 17.87 1.35 -17.33
C GLU A 10 16.35 1.09 -17.36
N LEU A 11 15.53 2.10 -17.05
CA LEU A 11 14.08 1.98 -17.04
C LEU A 11 13.49 2.33 -18.42
N ASP A 12 12.40 1.65 -18.77
CA ASP A 12 11.66 1.90 -19.99
C ASP A 12 10.70 3.09 -19.79
N HIS A 13 11.03 4.18 -20.48
CA HIS A 13 10.28 5.44 -20.51
C HIS A 13 9.39 5.59 -21.76
N SER A 14 9.26 4.54 -22.58
CA SER A 14 8.35 4.53 -23.73
C SER A 14 6.89 4.72 -23.32
N PRO A 15 5.97 5.05 -24.25
CA PRO A 15 4.54 5.05 -23.95
C PRO A 15 4.07 3.72 -23.36
N PHE A 16 3.12 3.77 -22.41
CA PHE A 16 2.54 2.56 -21.82
C PHE A 16 1.74 1.76 -22.85
N THR A 17 1.93 0.45 -22.83
CA THR A 17 1.13 -0.52 -23.61
C THR A 17 -0.28 -0.65 -23.04
N ALA A 18 -1.20 -1.26 -23.79
CA ALA A 18 -2.58 -1.45 -23.35
C ALA A 18 -2.68 -2.29 -22.06
N GLU A 19 -1.83 -3.31 -21.95
CA GLU A 19 -1.73 -4.19 -20.78
C GLU A 19 -1.24 -3.41 -19.54
N GLU A 20 -0.22 -2.57 -19.71
CA GLU A 20 0.30 -1.73 -18.63
C GLU A 20 -0.73 -0.70 -18.18
N ILE A 21 -1.46 -0.09 -19.13
CA ILE A 21 -2.55 0.82 -18.83
C ILE A 21 -3.63 0.11 -18.00
N ALA A 22 -4.03 -1.10 -18.39
CA ALA A 22 -5.02 -1.89 -17.65
C ALA A 22 -4.56 -2.20 -16.21
N ILE A 23 -3.26 -2.47 -16.00
CA ILE A 23 -2.69 -2.66 -14.66
C ILE A 23 -2.79 -1.36 -13.85
N ILE A 24 -2.41 -0.22 -14.43
CA ILE A 24 -2.45 1.09 -13.76
C ILE A 24 -3.89 1.45 -13.38
N GLU A 25 -4.84 1.32 -14.31
CA GLU A 25 -6.26 1.62 -14.08
C GLU A 25 -6.88 0.72 -13.00
N ARG A 26 -6.43 -0.54 -12.89
CA ARG A 26 -6.90 -1.49 -11.88
C ARG A 26 -6.32 -1.22 -10.49
N GLU A 27 -5.03 -0.88 -10.39
CA GLU A 27 -4.31 -0.85 -9.12
C GLU A 27 -4.20 0.55 -8.50
N VAL A 28 -4.08 1.61 -9.32
CA VAL A 28 -3.99 2.99 -8.79
C VAL A 28 -5.19 3.34 -7.91
N PRO A 29 -6.45 3.03 -8.26
CA PRO A 29 -7.60 3.36 -7.40
C PRO A 29 -7.57 2.70 -6.02
N LYS A 30 -6.88 1.56 -5.88
CA LYS A 30 -6.82 0.77 -4.65
C LYS A 30 -5.66 1.20 -3.74
N HIS A 31 -4.48 1.37 -4.34
CA HIS A 31 -3.22 1.43 -3.59
C HIS A 31 -2.46 2.75 -3.74
N GLY A 32 -2.80 3.57 -4.74
CA GLY A 32 -2.04 4.78 -5.03
C GLY A 32 -1.10 4.66 -6.22
N PRO A 33 -0.77 5.81 -6.86
CA PRO A 33 0.14 5.85 -8.00
C PRO A 33 1.60 5.56 -7.63
N THR A 34 1.94 5.51 -6.34
CA THR A 34 3.29 5.21 -5.83
C THR A 34 3.37 3.86 -5.13
N TRP A 35 2.39 2.98 -5.37
CA TRP A 35 2.35 1.66 -4.75
C TRP A 35 3.56 0.82 -5.16
N SER A 36 4.23 0.23 -4.16
CA SER A 36 5.44 -0.58 -4.38
C SER A 36 5.21 -1.82 -5.24
N GLY A 37 3.99 -2.37 -5.26
CA GLY A 37 3.63 -3.56 -6.03
C GLY A 37 3.78 -3.41 -7.55
N PHE A 38 3.80 -2.18 -8.06
CA PHE A 38 4.10 -1.94 -9.48
C PHE A 38 5.47 -2.44 -9.91
N LYS A 39 6.47 -2.47 -9.02
CA LYS A 39 7.81 -3.03 -9.34
C LYS A 39 7.77 -4.52 -9.68
N ARG A 40 6.76 -5.25 -9.20
CA ARG A 40 6.56 -6.66 -9.52
C ARG A 40 5.78 -6.84 -10.81
N LEU A 41 4.76 -6.02 -11.03
CA LEU A 41 3.87 -6.13 -12.19
C LEU A 41 4.47 -5.52 -13.46
N MET A 42 5.28 -4.47 -13.31
CA MET A 42 5.92 -3.72 -14.39
C MET A 42 7.37 -3.39 -13.99
N PRO A 43 8.26 -4.41 -13.88
CA PRO A 43 9.60 -4.26 -13.30
C PRO A 43 10.51 -3.30 -14.06
N ASN A 44 10.24 -3.08 -15.35
CA ASN A 44 11.01 -2.20 -16.20
C ASN A 44 10.46 -0.76 -16.21
N ARG A 45 9.32 -0.49 -15.56
CA ARG A 45 8.69 0.83 -15.57
C ARG A 45 9.06 1.66 -14.35
N SER A 46 9.19 2.96 -14.59
CA SER A 46 9.39 3.93 -13.53
C SER A 46 8.09 4.21 -12.77
N ILE A 47 8.16 4.15 -11.44
CA ILE A 47 7.06 4.60 -10.57
C ILE A 47 6.71 6.07 -10.83
N THR A 48 7.71 6.88 -11.22
CA THR A 48 7.49 8.28 -11.56
C THR A 48 6.60 8.41 -12.81
N ASP A 49 6.85 7.60 -13.84
CA ASP A 49 6.06 7.64 -15.07
C ASP A 49 4.64 7.14 -14.85
N ILE A 50 4.48 6.07 -14.06
CA ILE A 50 3.17 5.57 -13.63
C ILE A 50 2.40 6.68 -12.91
N LYS A 51 3.06 7.41 -12.00
CA LYS A 51 2.45 8.53 -11.28
C LYS A 51 2.04 9.67 -12.21
N VAL A 52 2.89 10.03 -13.18
CA VAL A 52 2.59 11.08 -14.17
C VAL A 52 1.41 10.66 -15.05
N PHE A 53 1.41 9.43 -15.56
CA PHE A 53 0.33 8.88 -16.36
C PHE A 53 -0.99 8.79 -15.59
N ALA A 54 -0.96 8.26 -14.36
CA ALA A 54 -2.14 8.19 -13.51
C ALA A 54 -2.75 9.59 -13.28
N ARG A 55 -1.91 10.61 -13.05
CA ARG A 55 -2.34 12.00 -12.92
C ARG A 55 -2.97 12.54 -14.21
N SER A 56 -2.38 12.27 -15.38
CA SER A 56 -2.94 12.73 -16.66
C SER A 56 -4.28 12.07 -17.00
N LYS A 57 -4.49 10.82 -16.54
CA LYS A 57 -5.76 10.10 -16.63
C LYS A 57 -6.75 10.43 -15.52
N GLY A 58 -6.40 11.29 -14.58
CA GLY A 58 -7.26 11.66 -13.44
C GLY A 58 -7.49 10.51 -12.44
N LEU A 59 -6.68 9.44 -12.50
CA LEU A 59 -6.76 8.32 -11.57
C LEU A 59 -6.31 8.78 -10.18
N LYS A 60 -7.21 8.65 -9.21
CA LYS A 60 -6.96 8.95 -7.80
C LYS A 60 -7.14 7.68 -7.00
N SER A 61 -6.23 7.41 -6.07
CA SER A 61 -6.49 6.35 -5.10
C SER A 61 -7.54 6.78 -4.09
N LYS A 62 -8.45 5.86 -3.75
CA LYS A 62 -9.35 5.99 -2.59
C LYS A 62 -8.58 6.05 -1.27
N THR A 63 -7.36 5.52 -1.28
CA THR A 63 -6.41 5.53 -0.15
C THR A 63 -5.31 6.57 -0.33
N SER A 64 -5.32 7.37 -1.42
CA SER A 64 -4.28 8.39 -1.64
C SER A 64 -4.39 9.41 -0.54
N LEU A 65 -3.39 9.41 0.33
CA LEU A 65 -3.16 10.33 1.45
C LEU A 65 -3.48 11.78 1.09
N THR A 66 -4.74 12.17 1.18
CA THR A 66 -5.08 13.51 1.63
C THR A 66 -4.52 13.64 3.04
N ARG A 67 -4.13 14.85 3.46
CA ARG A 67 -3.73 15.10 4.86
C ARG A 67 -4.73 14.51 5.87
N SER A 68 -6.01 14.41 5.50
CA SER A 68 -7.05 13.80 6.33
C SER A 68 -6.88 12.30 6.56
N HIS A 69 -6.41 11.50 5.60
CA HIS A 69 -6.12 10.06 5.83
C HIS A 69 -4.85 9.84 6.67
N ARG A 70 -4.04 10.88 6.87
CA ARG A 70 -2.86 10.84 7.77
C ARG A 70 -3.23 11.15 9.22
N MET A 71 -4.40 11.72 9.45
CA MET A 71 -4.88 12.12 10.78
C MET A 71 -6.00 11.18 11.17
N TRP A 72 -5.85 10.46 12.28
CA TRP A 72 -6.95 9.70 12.86
C TRP A 72 -8.08 10.67 13.22
N SER A 73 -9.29 10.37 12.78
CA SER A 73 -10.49 11.08 13.21
C SER A 73 -10.96 10.56 14.57
N GLU A 74 -11.68 11.39 15.33
CA GLU A 74 -12.26 10.98 16.62
C GLU A 74 -13.11 9.71 16.52
N LYS A 75 -13.80 9.51 15.38
CA LYS A 75 -14.58 8.29 15.12
C LYS A 75 -13.69 7.06 14.95
N GLU A 76 -12.55 7.19 14.28
CA GLU A 76 -11.58 6.11 14.13
C GLU A 76 -10.92 5.79 15.46
N ASP A 77 -10.53 6.80 16.24
CA ASP A 77 -9.95 6.61 17.58
C ASP A 77 -10.93 5.88 18.51
N ALA A 78 -12.19 6.33 18.56
CA ALA A 78 -13.23 5.67 19.36
C ALA A 78 -13.45 4.21 18.94
N LEU A 79 -13.43 3.93 17.63
CA LEU A 79 -13.56 2.57 17.11
C LEU A 79 -12.35 1.70 17.49
N ILE A 80 -11.13 2.23 17.39
CA ILE A 80 -9.90 1.54 17.78
C ILE A 80 -9.97 1.15 19.26
N VAL A 81 -10.33 2.10 20.13
CA VAL A 81 -10.46 1.85 21.58
C VAL A 81 -11.50 0.75 21.84
N ALA A 82 -12.70 0.88 21.28
CA ALA A 82 -13.79 -0.09 21.49
C ALA A 82 -13.41 -1.51 21.04
N ILE A 83 -12.74 -1.64 19.89
CA ILE A 83 -12.27 -2.93 19.38
C ILE A 83 -11.19 -3.50 20.30
N LEU A 84 -10.20 -2.69 20.70
CA LEU A 84 -9.12 -3.15 21.56
C LEU A 84 -9.61 -3.58 22.94
N GLU A 85 -10.54 -2.85 23.54
CA GLU A 85 -11.17 -3.27 24.81
C GLU A 85 -11.93 -4.58 24.65
N THR A 86 -12.66 -4.74 23.55
CA THR A 86 -13.40 -5.98 23.28
C THR A 86 -12.46 -7.18 23.13
N LEU A 87 -11.37 -7.01 22.38
CA LEU A 87 -10.36 -8.06 22.19
C LEU A 87 -9.60 -8.34 23.48
N SER A 88 -9.22 -7.31 24.23
CA SER A 88 -8.56 -7.42 25.52
C SER A 88 -9.37 -8.29 26.48
N LYS A 89 -10.68 -8.01 26.62
CA LYS A 89 -11.60 -8.78 27.47
C LYS A 89 -11.74 -10.22 27.01
N LYS A 90 -11.94 -10.44 25.70
CA LYS A 90 -12.13 -11.80 25.14
C LYS A 90 -10.87 -12.66 25.24
N LEU A 91 -9.70 -12.06 25.02
CA LEU A 91 -8.41 -12.76 25.06
C LEU A 91 -7.83 -12.82 26.48
N GLN A 92 -8.41 -12.09 27.43
CA GLN A 92 -7.90 -11.93 28.80
C GLN A 92 -6.44 -11.47 28.80
N ARG A 93 -6.14 -10.47 27.97
CA ARG A 93 -4.81 -9.88 27.81
C ARG A 93 -4.92 -8.37 27.83
N GLU A 94 -3.87 -7.71 28.30
CA GLU A 94 -3.75 -6.26 28.24
C GLU A 94 -3.84 -5.74 26.79
N PRO A 95 -4.51 -4.60 26.53
CA PRO A 95 -4.66 -4.04 25.18
C PRO A 95 -3.32 -3.89 24.43
N GLN A 96 -2.26 -3.48 25.14
CA GLN A 96 -0.92 -3.35 24.55
C GLN A 96 -0.38 -4.67 23.99
N MET A 97 -0.63 -5.79 24.68
CA MET A 97 -0.19 -7.12 24.26
C MET A 97 -0.97 -7.57 23.01
N VAL A 98 -2.27 -7.25 22.96
CA VAL A 98 -3.12 -7.52 21.80
C VAL A 98 -2.61 -6.73 20.58
N CYS A 99 -2.35 -5.43 20.74
CA CYS A 99 -1.80 -4.58 19.67
C CYS A 99 -0.48 -5.13 19.12
N ASN A 100 0.48 -5.40 20.00
CA ASN A 100 1.81 -5.91 19.61
C ASN A 100 1.71 -7.25 18.87
N HIS A 101 0.86 -8.14 19.37
CA HIS A 101 0.67 -9.44 18.76
C HIS A 101 -0.04 -9.35 17.40
N ALA A 102 -1.09 -8.53 17.30
CA ALA A 102 -1.82 -8.29 16.06
C ALA A 102 -0.91 -7.69 14.98
N TYR A 103 -0.09 -6.69 15.34
CA TYR A 103 0.89 -6.10 14.43
C TYR A 103 1.88 -7.15 13.90
N ARG A 104 2.45 -7.97 14.80
CA ARG A 104 3.37 -9.05 14.42
C ARG A 104 2.73 -10.04 13.44
N LEU A 105 1.50 -10.47 13.71
CA LEU A 105 0.76 -11.38 12.81
C LEU A 105 0.50 -10.74 11.45
N PHE A 106 0.12 -9.47 11.42
CA PHE A 106 -0.12 -8.72 10.19
C PHE A 106 1.16 -8.64 9.35
N SER A 107 2.28 -8.25 9.94
CA SER A 107 3.57 -8.19 9.25
C SER A 107 4.06 -9.55 8.74
N GLN A 108 3.78 -10.63 9.47
CA GLN A 108 4.11 -11.99 9.02
C GLN A 108 3.26 -12.40 7.81
N ARG A 109 1.96 -12.08 7.83
CA ARG A 109 1.05 -12.38 6.72
C ARG A 109 1.43 -11.64 5.44
N GLU A 110 1.78 -10.36 5.55
CA GLU A 110 2.22 -9.57 4.39
C GLU A 110 3.48 -10.19 3.74
N LYS A 111 4.47 -10.60 4.55
CA LYS A 111 5.68 -11.28 4.04
C LYS A 111 5.36 -12.58 3.31
N LEU A 112 4.39 -13.36 3.79
CA LEU A 112 3.97 -14.60 3.12
C LEU A 112 3.25 -14.32 1.79
N ASN A 113 2.39 -13.29 1.76
CA ASN A 113 1.71 -12.85 0.54
C ASN A 113 2.68 -12.24 -0.51
N GLU A 114 3.84 -11.73 -0.06
CA GLU A 114 4.89 -11.25 -0.96
C GLU A 114 5.73 -12.37 -1.60
N GLN A 115 5.72 -13.57 -1.00
CA GLN A 115 6.50 -14.75 -1.44
C GLN A 115 5.69 -15.76 -2.26
N ALA A 116 4.36 -15.66 -2.25
CA ALA A 116 3.44 -16.46 -3.07
C ALA A 116 3.12 -15.77 -4.40
#